data_AF-A0A0K3B9G0-F1
#
_entry.id   AF-A0A0K3B9G0-F1
#
_cell.length_a   1.000
_cell.length_b   1.000
_cell.length_c   1.000
_cell.angle_alpha   90.00
_cell.angle_beta   90.00
_cell.angle_gamma   90.00
#
_symmetry.space_group_name_H-M   'P 1'
#
loop_
_entity.id
_entity.type
_entity.pdbx_description
1 polymer ?
#
loop_
_entity_poly.entity_id
_entity_poly.type
_entity_poly.pdbx_seq_one_letter_code
_entity_poly.pdbx_strand_id
1 'polypeptide(L)'
;MKKITGSVAKLLLAVVAMLGLTLVGNQTASAASAAPASIGTETADSVAATFRCNPPTYYRNAVVRTCTVYSGQIRQFIRCSNGRTYYGPWVGRGTWRLTNVCPSPYYRTGSGLQGR
;
A
#
# COMPACT_ATOMS: atom_id res chain seq x y z
N MET A 1 33.64 36.20 2.50
CA MET A 1 32.55 36.66 1.61
C MET A 1 31.42 35.64 1.69
N LYS A 2 30.18 36.08 1.92
CA LYS A 2 29.03 35.29 2.42
C LYS A 2 27.84 35.43 1.47
N LYS A 3 27.17 34.33 1.08
CA LYS A 3 25.79 34.27 0.52
C LYS A 3 25.18 32.89 0.86
N ILE A 4 24.39 32.77 1.94
CA ILE A 4 22.92 32.97 2.09
C ILE A 4 22.10 31.78 1.54
N THR A 5 21.67 30.96 2.49
CA THR A 5 20.62 29.93 2.45
C THR A 5 19.23 30.56 2.27
N GLY A 6 18.31 29.89 1.55
CA GLY A 6 16.92 30.29 1.46
C GLY A 6 15.95 29.11 1.43
N SER A 7 15.40 28.78 2.59
CA SER A 7 14.22 27.92 2.77
C SER A 7 12.96 28.66 2.28
N VAL A 8 12.12 28.02 1.47
CA VAL A 8 10.80 28.59 1.13
C VAL A 8 9.74 27.89 1.96
N ALA A 9 9.11 28.72 2.80
CA ALA A 9 8.20 28.38 3.86
C ALA A 9 6.77 28.09 3.36
N LYS A 10 6.08 27.32 4.20
CA LYS A 10 4.63 27.09 4.26
C LYS A 10 3.84 28.41 4.19
N LEU A 11 2.76 28.42 3.41
CA LEU A 11 1.66 29.39 3.47
C LEU A 11 0.37 28.59 3.18
N LEU A 12 -0.31 28.00 4.18
CA LEU A 12 -1.35 28.56 5.06
C LEU A 12 -2.40 29.45 4.36
N LEU A 13 -3.61 28.86 4.23
CA LEU A 13 -4.97 29.40 4.48
C LEU A 13 -5.34 30.81 3.97
N ALA A 14 -6.45 30.92 3.20
CA ALA A 14 -7.73 31.50 3.66
C ALA A 14 -8.68 31.95 2.51
N VAL A 15 -9.94 31.49 2.61
CA VAL A 15 -11.21 32.26 2.55
C VAL A 15 -11.49 33.20 1.36
N VAL A 16 -12.48 32.85 0.52
CA VAL A 16 -13.53 33.79 0.06
C VAL A 16 -14.85 33.03 -0.11
N ALA A 17 -15.82 33.36 0.75
CA ALA A 17 -17.23 33.07 0.59
C ALA A 17 -17.95 34.36 0.15
N MET A 18 -18.71 34.35 -0.95
CA MET A 18 -19.83 35.26 -1.22
C MET A 18 -20.79 34.53 -2.20
N LEU A 19 -21.97 34.10 -1.76
CA LEU A 19 -23.24 34.84 -1.76
C LEU A 19 -23.70 35.31 -3.15
N GLY A 20 -24.72 34.63 -3.70
CA GLY A 20 -25.44 35.03 -4.91
C GLY A 20 -26.78 34.30 -4.99
N LEU A 21 -27.81 34.92 -4.42
CA LEU A 21 -29.18 34.44 -4.23
C LEU A 21 -30.07 35.03 -5.35
N THR A 22 -30.85 34.23 -6.11
CA THR A 22 -32.17 34.64 -6.65
C THR A 22 -33.04 33.45 -7.14
N LEU A 23 -34.10 33.22 -6.36
CA LEU A 23 -35.49 32.77 -6.57
C LEU A 23 -36.11 32.26 -7.91
N VAL A 24 -37.17 31.46 -7.68
CA VAL A 24 -38.32 30.99 -8.52
C VAL A 24 -38.02 29.79 -9.44
N GLY A 25 -38.73 28.66 -9.45
CA GLY A 25 -39.92 28.13 -8.77
C GLY A 25 -40.38 26.87 -9.53
N ASN A 26 -40.92 25.87 -8.82
CA ASN A 26 -42.02 24.96 -9.21
C ASN A 26 -41.92 23.61 -8.48
N GLN A 27 -43.01 23.29 -7.78
CA GLN A 27 -43.25 22.07 -7.01
C GLN A 27 -43.67 20.93 -7.94
N THR A 28 -43.20 19.70 -7.68
CA THR A 28 -44.03 18.47 -7.76
C THR A 28 -43.32 17.25 -7.16
N ALA A 29 -44.11 16.51 -6.37
CA ALA A 29 -44.14 15.06 -6.18
C ALA A 29 -43.07 14.33 -5.33
N SER A 30 -43.63 13.65 -4.32
CA SER A 30 -43.10 12.64 -3.40
C SER A 30 -42.11 11.63 -3.99
N ALA A 31 -41.05 11.37 -3.21
CA ALA A 31 -40.50 10.03 -3.04
C ALA A 31 -39.90 9.92 -1.62
N ALA A 32 -40.46 9.01 -0.83
CA ALA A 32 -39.91 8.60 0.45
C ALA A 32 -38.65 7.73 0.24
N SER A 33 -37.87 7.64 1.32
CA SER A 33 -36.82 6.66 1.64
C SER A 33 -35.48 6.76 0.90
N ALA A 34 -34.46 7.18 1.64
CA ALA A 34 -33.32 6.32 1.96
C ALA A 34 -32.51 6.98 3.09
N ALA A 35 -32.53 6.36 4.28
CA ALA A 35 -31.55 6.67 5.31
C ALA A 35 -30.14 6.41 4.74
N PRO A 36 -29.14 7.26 4.97
CA PRO A 36 -27.78 6.92 4.61
C PRO A 36 -27.37 5.67 5.40
N ALA A 37 -27.12 4.58 4.68
CA ALA A 37 -26.44 3.43 5.24
C ALA A 37 -25.06 3.91 5.72
N SER A 38 -24.85 3.94 7.03
CA SER A 38 -23.53 4.11 7.62
C SER A 38 -22.66 2.97 7.10
N ILE A 39 -21.81 3.25 6.12
CA ILE A 39 -20.72 2.35 5.76
C ILE A 39 -19.80 2.37 6.98
N GLY A 40 -19.92 1.33 7.82
CA GLY A 40 -18.99 1.11 8.91
C GLY A 40 -17.59 1.10 8.31
N THR A 41 -16.75 2.02 8.74
CA THR A 41 -15.32 1.97 8.46
C THR A 41 -14.82 0.69 9.12
N GLU A 42 -14.69 -0.39 8.35
CA GLU A 42 -14.00 -1.58 8.81
C GLU A 42 -12.56 -1.16 9.01
N THR A 43 -12.21 -0.84 10.26
CA THR A 43 -10.85 -0.61 10.68
C THR A 43 -10.13 -1.92 10.42
N ALA A 44 -9.44 -2.01 9.27
CA ALA A 44 -8.56 -3.13 8.99
C ALA A 44 -7.50 -3.13 10.09
N ASP A 45 -7.70 -3.99 11.09
CA ASP A 45 -6.74 -4.24 12.14
C ASP A 45 -5.48 -4.76 11.42
N SER A 46 -4.57 -3.83 11.11
CA SER A 46 -3.35 -4.11 10.39
C SER A 46 -2.42 -4.75 11.40
N VAL A 47 -2.72 -6.00 11.77
CA VAL A 47 -1.89 -6.80 12.66
C VAL A 47 -0.56 -6.97 11.97
N ALA A 48 0.43 -6.18 12.36
CA ALA A 48 1.77 -6.30 11.82
C ALA A 48 2.26 -7.76 12.00
N ALA A 49 2.52 -8.44 10.88
CA ALA A 49 2.98 -9.83 10.92
C ALA A 49 4.28 -9.94 11.73
N THR A 50 4.33 -10.90 12.65
CA THR A 50 5.55 -11.23 13.40
C THR A 50 6.16 -12.49 12.81
N PHE A 51 7.40 -12.41 12.35
CA PHE A 51 8.08 -13.52 11.68
C PHE A 51 9.60 -13.43 11.85
N ARG A 52 10.28 -14.57 11.68
CA ARG A 52 11.73 -14.68 11.60
C ARG A 52 12.12 -15.40 10.32
N CYS A 53 13.13 -14.91 9.62
CA CYS A 53 13.63 -15.55 8.41
C CYS A 53 15.11 -15.88 8.52
N ASN A 54 15.52 -16.96 7.88
CA ASN A 54 16.92 -17.23 7.61
C ASN A 54 17.45 -16.24 6.56
N PRO A 55 18.78 -16.03 6.50
CA PRO A 55 19.41 -15.30 5.41
C PRO A 55 18.94 -15.84 4.05
N PRO A 56 18.57 -14.96 3.10
CA PRO A 56 18.10 -15.39 1.78
C PRO A 56 19.25 -15.97 0.95
N THR A 57 18.95 -17.01 0.17
CA THR A 57 19.82 -17.49 -0.91
C THR A 57 19.46 -16.75 -2.19
N TYR A 58 20.45 -16.11 -2.82
CA TYR A 58 20.28 -15.37 -4.07
C TYR A 58 20.82 -16.14 -5.26
N TYR A 59 20.03 -16.16 -6.33
CA TYR A 59 20.43 -16.59 -7.66
C TYR A 59 20.34 -15.40 -8.62
N ARG A 60 20.89 -15.55 -9.84
CA ARG A 60 20.81 -14.50 -10.88
C ARG A 60 19.39 -14.03 -11.10
N ASN A 61 18.43 -14.94 -11.22
CA ASN A 61 17.03 -14.64 -11.51
C ASN A 61 16.08 -15.02 -10.37
N ALA A 62 16.55 -15.49 -9.22
CA ALA A 62 15.68 -15.99 -8.17
C ALA A 62 16.14 -15.60 -6.76
N VAL A 63 15.20 -15.68 -5.82
CA VAL A 63 15.48 -15.59 -4.39
C VAL A 63 14.69 -16.66 -3.65
N VAL A 64 15.36 -17.34 -2.74
CA VAL A 64 14.77 -18.34 -1.86
C VAL A 64 15.05 -17.94 -0.42
N ARG A 65 14.03 -18.00 0.43
CA ARG A 65 14.19 -17.81 1.88
C ARG A 65 13.23 -18.71 2.64
N THR A 66 13.65 -19.16 3.82
CA THR A 66 12.78 -19.87 4.75
C THR A 66 12.41 -18.92 5.88
N CYS A 67 11.11 -18.79 6.15
CA CYS A 67 10.58 -17.92 7.18
C CYS A 67 9.62 -18.69 8.08
N THR A 68 9.72 -18.46 9.39
CA THR A 68 8.75 -18.89 10.40
C THR A 68 7.87 -17.70 10.77
N VAL A 69 6.58 -17.82 10.48
CA VAL A 69 5.55 -16.82 10.80
C VAL A 69 4.91 -17.19 12.13
N TYR A 70 4.98 -16.27 13.09
CA TYR A 70 4.40 -16.42 14.42
C TYR A 70 2.97 -15.85 14.47
N SER A 71 2.74 -14.71 13.81
CA SER A 71 1.43 -14.05 13.68
C SER A 71 1.30 -13.29 12.35
N GLY A 72 0.08 -13.00 11.91
CA GLY A 72 -0.22 -12.33 10.65
C GLY A 72 0.05 -13.21 9.42
N GLN A 73 0.28 -12.55 8.28
CA GLN A 73 0.65 -13.18 7.02
C GLN A 73 1.86 -12.48 6.40
N ILE A 74 2.71 -13.24 5.71
CA ILE A 74 3.82 -12.67 4.93
C ILE A 74 3.77 -13.12 3.48
N ARG A 75 4.36 -12.34 2.58
CA ARG A 75 4.69 -12.77 1.21
C ARG A 75 6.07 -12.28 0.82
N GLN A 76 6.74 -13.04 -0.04
CA GLN A 76 7.98 -12.61 -0.69
C GLN A 76 7.67 -11.87 -1.99
N PHE A 77 8.49 -10.86 -2.31
CA PHE A 77 8.51 -10.26 -3.65
C PHE A 77 9.92 -10.25 -4.24
N ILE A 78 9.99 -10.24 -5.56
CA ILE A 78 11.23 -10.06 -6.34
C ILE A 78 11.04 -8.90 -7.33
N ARG A 79 12.04 -8.01 -7.41
CA ARG A 79 12.15 -6.97 -8.44
C ARG A 79 13.08 -7.48 -9.53
N CYS A 80 12.68 -7.32 -10.78
CA CYS A 80 13.39 -7.84 -11.94
C CYS A 80 13.90 -6.71 -12.85
N SER A 81 14.87 -7.01 -13.69
CA SER A 81 15.50 -6.05 -14.61
C SER A 81 14.56 -5.48 -15.68
N ASN A 82 13.40 -6.09 -15.90
CA ASN A 82 12.32 -5.54 -16.73
C ASN A 82 11.48 -4.46 -16.04
N GLY A 83 11.87 -4.03 -14.84
CA GLY A 83 11.13 -3.03 -14.05
C GLY A 83 9.89 -3.58 -13.33
N ARG A 84 9.56 -4.87 -13.48
CA ARG A 84 8.39 -5.49 -12.83
C ARG A 84 8.75 -6.09 -11.47
N THR A 85 7.74 -6.10 -10.59
CA THR A 85 7.81 -6.79 -9.28
C THR A 85 6.86 -7.98 -9.29
N TYR A 86 7.36 -9.16 -8.96
CA TYR A 86 6.56 -10.39 -8.86
C TYR A 86 6.38 -10.74 -7.39
N TYR A 87 5.12 -10.96 -6.98
CA TYR A 87 4.75 -11.30 -5.62
C TYR A 87 4.45 -12.79 -5.52
N GLY A 88 4.91 -13.41 -4.44
CA GLY A 88 4.51 -14.76 -4.06
C GLY A 88 3.16 -14.75 -3.33
N PRO A 89 2.62 -15.93 -3.01
CA PRO A 89 1.41 -16.04 -2.22
C PRO A 89 1.62 -15.51 -0.80
N TRP A 90 0.52 -15.08 -0.17
CA TRP A 90 0.48 -14.83 1.26
C TRP A 90 0.49 -16.16 2.01
N VAL A 91 1.38 -16.28 2.99
CA VAL A 91 1.47 -17.42 3.89
C VAL A 91 1.25 -16.98 5.32
N GLY A 92 0.43 -17.74 6.06
CA GLY A 92 0.12 -17.47 7.47
C GLY A 92 1.09 -18.16 8.43
N ARG A 93 0.63 -18.37 9.66
CA ARG A 93 1.41 -19.02 10.73
C ARG A 93 2.02 -20.36 10.27
N GLY A 94 3.29 -20.58 10.59
CA GLY A 94 4.05 -21.77 10.20
C GLY A 94 5.39 -21.47 9.56
N THR A 95 6.12 -22.52 9.16
CA THR A 95 7.41 -22.39 8.49
C THR A 95 7.25 -22.64 6.99
N TRP A 96 7.67 -21.65 6.19
CA TRP A 96 7.46 -21.62 4.75
C TRP A 96 8.76 -21.39 4.00
N ARG A 97 8.94 -22.14 2.91
CA ARG A 97 10.00 -21.89 1.93
C ARG A 97 9.44 -21.00 0.82
N LEU A 98 9.78 -19.72 0.86
CA LEU A 98 9.33 -18.71 -0.09
C LEU A 98 10.29 -18.63 -1.27
N THR A 99 9.78 -18.78 -2.49
CA THR A 99 10.56 -18.75 -3.73
C THR A 99 9.91 -17.81 -4.74
N ASN A 100 10.70 -16.88 -5.27
CA ASN A 100 10.28 -15.99 -6.35
C ASN A 100 11.35 -15.98 -7.43
N VAL A 101 10.91 -16.00 -8.69
CA VAL A 101 11.79 -16.12 -9.86
C VAL A 101 11.37 -15.05 -10.88
N CYS A 102 12.34 -14.33 -11.41
CA CYS A 102 12.17 -13.48 -12.58
C CYS A 102 11.99 -14.37 -13.82
N PRO A 103 10.98 -14.10 -14.67
CA PRO A 103 10.85 -14.81 -15.93
C PRO A 103 12.10 -14.58 -16.80
N SER A 104 12.48 -15.60 -17.58
CA SER A 104 13.57 -15.47 -18.55
C SER A 104 13.26 -14.38 -19.58
N PRO A 105 14.24 -13.57 -20.04
CA PRO A 105 15.69 -13.59 -19.73
C PRO A 105 16.11 -12.72 -18.53
N TYR A 106 15.15 -12.21 -17.77
CA TYR A 106 15.37 -11.16 -16.77
C TYR A 106 16.07 -11.69 -15.50
N TYR A 107 16.75 -10.77 -14.82
CA TYR A 107 17.50 -11.08 -13.59
C TYR A 107 16.99 -10.25 -12.41
N ARG A 108 17.35 -10.68 -11.21
CA ARG A 108 16.97 -10.05 -9.95
C ARG A 108 17.71 -8.73 -9.77
N THR A 109 16.96 -7.66 -9.54
CA THR A 109 17.50 -6.35 -9.14
C THR A 109 17.21 -6.02 -7.67
N GLY A 110 16.26 -6.72 -7.05
CA GLY A 110 15.95 -6.59 -5.62
C GLY A 110 14.97 -7.65 -5.15
N SER A 111 14.77 -7.74 -3.83
CA SER A 111 13.73 -8.59 -3.23
C SER A 111 13.47 -8.19 -1.79
N GLY A 112 12.35 -8.64 -1.24
CA GLY A 112 11.98 -8.36 0.14
C GLY A 112 10.79 -9.17 0.62
N LEU A 113 10.31 -8.82 1.80
CA LEU A 113 9.13 -9.37 2.43
C LEU A 113 8.12 -8.26 2.67
N GLN A 114 6.85 -8.63 2.59
CA GLN A 114 5.74 -7.80 3.01
C GLN A 114 4.96 -8.57 4.05
N GLY A 115 4.64 -7.93 5.17
CA GLY A 115 3.76 -8.46 6.21
C GLY A 115 2.42 -7.73 6.23
N ARG A 116 1.38 -8.40 6.71
CA ARG A 116 0.07 -7.83 7.03
C ARG A 116 -0.65 -8.65 8.10
#